data_AF-A0A957YCQ6-F1
#
_entry.id   AF-A0A957YCQ6-F1
#
_cell.length_a   1.000
_cell.length_b   1.000
_cell.length_c   1.000
_cell.angle_alpha   90.00
_cell.angle_beta   90.00
_cell.angle_gamma   90.00
#
_symmetry.space_group_name_H-M   'P 1'
#
loop_
_entity.id
_entity.type
_entity.pdbx_description
1 polymer ?
#
loop_
_entity_poly.entity_id
_entity_poly.type
_entity_poly.pdbx_seq_one_letter_code
_entity_poly.pdbx_strand_id
1 'polypeptide(L)'
;MELAELLEQDPGQKRPSLTCNSILAQVAHARAADMAQREYFSHVNPDGHGPNYLVEEAGYILPSFYSDDPAANNIESIAAGRSTAEATWEQWMASSSHRTHLLGLDSFFAEQIEYGVGYVYDADSPYGHYWVVITAKPGP
;
A
#
# COMPACT_ATOMS: atom_id res chain seq x y z
N MET A 1 6.75 -5.12 -10.11
CA MET A 1 8.19 -4.79 -10.24
C MET A 1 8.35 -3.34 -10.69
N GLU A 2 7.73 -2.91 -11.79
CA GLU A 2 7.78 -1.52 -12.29
C GLU A 2 7.30 -0.46 -11.28
N LEU A 3 6.19 -0.68 -10.57
CA LEU A 3 5.71 0.27 -9.55
C LEU A 3 6.62 0.37 -8.31
N ALA A 4 7.36 -0.70 -7.98
CA ALA A 4 8.33 -0.67 -6.88
C ALA A 4 9.55 0.18 -7.26
N GLU A 5 10.00 0.10 -8.52
CA GLU A 5 11.07 0.94 -9.04
C GLU A 5 10.67 2.43 -9.01
N LEU A 6 9.44 2.76 -9.40
CA LEU A 6 8.92 4.13 -9.29
C LEU A 6 8.93 4.64 -7.84
N LEU A 7 8.51 3.81 -6.87
CA LEU A 7 8.55 4.16 -5.45
C LEU A 7 9.98 4.43 -4.94
N GLU A 8 10.93 3.56 -5.29
CA GLU A 8 12.32 3.63 -4.84
C GLU A 8 13.11 4.76 -5.49
N GLN A 9 12.87 5.03 -6.78
CA GLN A 9 13.70 5.91 -7.60
C GLN A 9 13.13 7.33 -7.75
N ASP A 10 11.92 7.59 -7.25
CA ASP A 10 11.32 8.93 -7.34
C ASP A 10 12.23 9.98 -6.67
N PRO A 11 12.62 11.05 -7.37
CA PRO A 11 13.54 12.07 -6.82
C PRO A 11 12.96 12.85 -5.64
N GLY A 12 11.64 12.77 -5.43
CA GLY A 12 10.95 13.35 -4.28
C GLY A 12 11.01 12.50 -3.01
N GLN A 13 11.48 11.25 -3.09
CA GLN A 13 11.55 10.31 -1.98
C GLN A 13 12.41 10.86 -0.83
N LYS A 14 11.89 10.81 0.40
CA LYS A 14 12.59 11.30 1.61
C LYS A 14 13.22 10.20 2.44
N ARG A 15 12.91 8.95 2.13
CA ARG A 15 13.52 7.78 2.75
C ARG A 15 14.85 7.46 2.05
N PRO A 16 15.98 7.40 2.78
CA PRO A 16 17.30 7.17 2.17
C PRO A 16 17.45 5.77 1.58
N SER A 17 16.66 4.81 2.06
CA SER A 17 16.60 3.45 1.55
C SER A 17 15.23 2.85 1.83
N LEU A 18 14.76 2.03 0.91
CA LEU A 18 13.55 1.23 1.04
C LEU A 18 13.92 -0.25 0.90
N THR A 19 13.30 -1.10 1.72
CA THR A 19 13.50 -2.56 1.67
C THR A 19 12.19 -3.25 1.38
N CYS A 20 12.14 -4.06 0.32
CA CYS A 20 10.98 -4.89 0.04
C CYS A 20 10.85 -5.98 1.13
N ASN A 21 9.71 -6.01 1.82
CA ASN A 21 9.38 -7.01 2.82
C ASN A 21 8.39 -8.02 2.23
N SER A 22 8.70 -9.31 2.35
CA SER A 22 7.89 -10.39 1.76
C SER A 22 6.47 -10.50 2.33
N ILE A 23 6.27 -10.20 3.63
CA ILE A 23 4.96 -10.21 4.27
C ILE A 23 4.13 -9.03 3.75
N LEU A 24 4.71 -7.82 3.71
CA LEU A 24 4.00 -6.65 3.18
C LEU A 24 3.63 -6.82 1.71
N ALA A 25 4.51 -7.42 0.90
CA ALA A 25 4.23 -7.71 -0.51
C ALA A 25 3.11 -8.76 -0.67
N GLN A 26 3.12 -9.80 0.17
CA GLN A 26 2.06 -10.81 0.19
C GLN A 26 0.71 -10.17 0.52
N VAL A 27 0.66 -9.35 1.58
CA VAL A 27 -0.58 -8.68 2.00
C VAL A 27 -1.05 -7.68 0.95
N ALA A 28 -0.15 -6.88 0.37
CA ALA A 28 -0.51 -5.94 -0.69
C ALA A 28 -1.14 -6.65 -1.90
N HIS A 29 -0.60 -7.81 -2.31
CA HIS A 29 -1.20 -8.61 -3.38
C HIS A 29 -2.56 -9.19 -2.98
N ALA A 30 -2.69 -9.71 -1.76
CA ALA A 30 -3.94 -10.23 -1.23
C ALA A 30 -5.04 -9.13 -1.16
N ARG A 31 -4.68 -7.90 -0.77
CA ARG A 31 -5.56 -6.74 -0.77
C ARG A 31 -6.07 -6.40 -2.17
N ALA A 32 -5.17 -6.37 -3.16
CA ALA A 32 -5.55 -6.14 -4.56
C ALA A 32 -6.51 -7.23 -5.07
N ALA A 33 -6.24 -8.50 -4.74
CA ALA A 33 -7.09 -9.63 -5.09
C ALA A 33 -8.45 -9.57 -4.41
N ASP A 34 -8.50 -9.25 -3.12
CA ASP A 34 -9.74 -9.16 -2.34
C ASP A 34 -10.66 -8.05 -2.87
N MET A 35 -10.11 -6.87 -3.18
CA MET A 35 -10.86 -5.77 -3.81
C MET A 35 -11.42 -6.14 -5.18
N ALA A 36 -10.65 -6.86 -6.00
CA ALA A 36 -11.11 -7.32 -7.31
C ALA A 36 -12.23 -8.37 -7.17
N GLN A 37 -12.01 -9.41 -6.37
CA GLN A 37 -12.91 -10.57 -6.24
C GLN A 37 -14.23 -10.24 -5.54
N ARG A 38 -14.20 -9.30 -4.59
CA ARG A 38 -15.38 -8.91 -3.79
C ARG A 38 -15.95 -7.56 -4.23
N GLU A 39 -15.53 -7.08 -5.39
CA GLU A 39 -16.11 -5.94 -6.10
C GLU A 39 -16.22 -4.66 -5.24
N TYR A 40 -15.17 -4.35 -4.47
CA TYR A 40 -15.13 -3.16 -3.63
C TYR A 40 -13.83 -2.37 -3.80
N PHE A 41 -13.86 -1.10 -3.41
CA PHE A 41 -12.68 -0.24 -3.39
C PHE A 41 -12.68 0.60 -2.11
N SER A 42 -11.97 0.12 -1.10
CA SER A 42 -11.92 0.71 0.25
C SER A 42 -10.67 0.24 0.98
N HIS A 43 -10.17 1.06 1.89
CA HIS A 43 -9.10 0.67 2.83
C HIS A 43 -9.56 -0.38 3.85
N VAL A 44 -10.85 -0.43 4.14
CA VAL A 44 -11.46 -1.41 5.03
C VAL A 44 -12.19 -2.43 4.19
N ASN A 45 -11.84 -3.71 4.34
CA ASN A 45 -12.52 -4.79 3.64
C ASN A 45 -13.96 -4.99 4.16
N PRO A 46 -14.82 -5.75 3.47
CA PRO A 46 -16.19 -5.96 3.92
C PRO A 46 -16.34 -6.72 5.25
N ASP A 47 -15.24 -7.29 5.77
CA ASP A 47 -15.20 -7.92 7.09
C ASP A 47 -14.85 -6.93 8.22
N GLY A 48 -14.58 -5.66 7.88
CA GLY A 48 -14.25 -4.60 8.83
C GLY A 48 -12.76 -4.45 9.13
N HIS A 49 -11.88 -5.11 8.37
CA HIS A 49 -10.44 -5.09 8.59
C HIS A 49 -9.70 -4.19 7.59
N GLY A 50 -8.87 -3.30 8.14
CA GLY A 50 -7.96 -2.42 7.43
C GLY A 50 -6.57 -3.01 7.28
N PRO A 51 -5.66 -2.33 6.57
CA PRO A 51 -4.34 -2.85 6.26
C PRO A 51 -3.47 -3.10 7.49
N ASN A 52 -3.61 -2.31 8.57
CA ASN A 52 -2.87 -2.53 9.81
C ASN A 52 -3.16 -3.92 10.39
N TYR A 53 -4.45 -4.24 10.56
CA TYR A 53 -4.90 -5.54 11.03
C TYR A 53 -4.40 -6.67 10.13
N LEU A 54 -4.51 -6.48 8.82
CA LEU A 54 -4.18 -7.53 7.84
C LEU A 54 -2.69 -7.84 7.78
N VAL A 55 -1.80 -6.86 7.98
CA VAL A 55 -0.36 -7.15 8.09
C VAL A 55 0.01 -7.84 9.40
N GLU A 56 -0.65 -7.48 10.50
CA GLU A 56 -0.47 -8.15 11.79
C GLU A 56 -0.98 -9.60 11.79
N GLU A 57 -2.13 -9.86 11.15
CA GLU A 57 -2.65 -11.21 10.95
C GLU A 57 -1.67 -12.08 10.15
N ALA A 58 -0.98 -11.48 9.17
CA ALA A 58 0.07 -12.13 8.38
C ALA A 58 1.41 -12.28 9.12
N GLY A 59 1.51 -11.81 10.38
CA GLY A 59 2.69 -11.95 11.23
C GLY A 59 3.70 -10.81 11.13
N TYR A 60 3.37 -9.70 10.46
CA TYR A 60 4.19 -8.49 10.50
C TYR A 60 3.97 -7.75 11.82
N ILE A 61 5.05 -7.34 12.49
CA ILE A 61 4.96 -6.63 13.77
C ILE A 61 4.96 -5.12 13.49
N LEU A 62 3.84 -4.44 13.75
CA LEU A 62 3.77 -2.99 13.68
C LEU A 62 4.27 -2.34 14.99
N PRO A 63 4.80 -1.11 14.93
CA PRO A 63 5.13 -0.37 16.15
C PRO A 63 3.89 -0.13 17.01
N SER A 64 4.04 -0.24 18.34
CA SER A 64 2.93 -0.12 19.30
C SER A 64 2.21 1.23 19.33
N PHE A 65 2.75 2.26 18.65
CA PHE A 65 2.11 3.57 18.51
C PHE A 65 1.22 3.67 17.26
N TYR A 66 1.20 2.64 16.40
CA TYR A 66 0.22 2.54 15.32
C TYR A 66 -1.15 2.21 15.94
N SER A 67 -2.22 2.57 15.25
CA SER A 67 -3.56 2.31 15.75
C SER A 67 -3.87 0.82 15.78
N ASP A 68 -4.49 0.37 16.88
CA ASP A 68 -5.02 -0.97 17.13
C ASP A 68 -6.49 -1.13 16.71
N ASP A 69 -7.09 -0.09 16.11
CA ASP A 69 -8.42 -0.18 15.52
C ASP A 69 -8.37 -1.17 14.34
N PRO A 70 -9.22 -2.21 14.30
CA PRO A 70 -9.26 -3.17 13.20
C PRO A 70 -9.42 -2.51 11.83
N ALA A 71 -10.05 -1.33 11.74
CA ALA A 71 -10.27 -0.58 10.51
C ALA A 71 -9.15 0.44 10.19
N ALA A 72 -8.07 0.49 10.98
CA ALA A 72 -7.02 1.49 10.82
C ALA A 72 -6.27 1.37 9.50
N ASN A 73 -5.92 2.54 8.94
CA ASN A 73 -4.97 2.66 7.85
C ASN A 73 -3.87 3.66 8.19
N ASN A 74 -2.70 3.13 8.55
CA ASN A 74 -1.47 3.90 8.71
C ASN A 74 -0.43 3.64 7.60
N ILE A 75 -0.71 2.71 6.68
CA ILE A 75 0.34 2.05 5.89
C ILE A 75 0.00 1.87 4.41
N GLU A 76 -1.24 2.13 3.96
CA GLU A 76 -1.71 1.71 2.64
C GLU A 76 -2.09 2.88 1.73
N SER A 77 -1.68 2.77 0.46
CA SER A 77 -2.28 3.48 -0.66
C SER A 77 -2.81 2.49 -1.70
N ILE A 78 -4.02 2.75 -2.18
CA ILE A 78 -4.71 1.94 -3.18
C ILE A 78 -5.05 2.77 -4.42
N ALA A 79 -5.11 2.11 -5.57
CA ALA A 79 -5.61 2.68 -6.82
C ALA A 79 -6.31 1.60 -7.62
N ALA A 80 -7.26 2.01 -8.46
CA ALA A 80 -7.93 1.12 -9.39
C ALA A 80 -8.20 1.81 -10.74
N GLY A 81 -8.32 1.01 -11.81
CA GLY A 81 -8.71 1.47 -13.15
C GLY A 81 -7.58 1.88 -14.09
N ARG A 82 -6.35 2.08 -13.61
CA ARG A 82 -5.18 2.36 -14.45
C ARG A 82 -4.43 1.07 -14.77
N SER A 83 -4.11 0.85 -16.04
CA SER A 83 -3.52 -0.41 -16.52
C SER A 83 -2.00 -0.49 -16.40
N THR A 84 -1.31 0.61 -16.14
CA THR A 84 0.16 0.65 -16.06
C THR A 84 0.63 1.23 -14.74
N ALA A 85 1.84 0.87 -14.33
CA ALA A 85 2.47 1.37 -13.12
C ALA A 85 2.67 2.89 -13.17
N GLU A 86 3.09 3.44 -14.31
CA GLU A 86 3.32 4.88 -14.50
C GLU A 86 2.03 5.67 -14.35
N ALA A 87 0.95 5.23 -14.99
CA ALA A 87 -0.33 5.93 -14.93
C ALA A 87 -0.92 5.91 -13.51
N THR A 88 -0.72 4.81 -12.77
CA THR A 88 -1.06 4.72 -11.35
C THR A 88 -0.16 5.61 -10.48
N TRP A 89 1.14 5.64 -10.75
CA TRP A 89 2.08 6.50 -10.03
C TRP A 89 1.75 7.98 -10.22
N GLU A 90 1.51 8.42 -11.47
CA GLU A 90 1.06 9.77 -11.79
C GLU A 90 -0.24 10.14 -11.05
N GLN A 91 -1.20 9.21 -10.99
CA GLN A 91 -2.45 9.39 -10.24
C GLN A 91 -2.18 9.64 -8.74
N TRP A 92 -1.28 8.86 -8.12
CA TRP A 92 -0.91 9.06 -6.73
C TRP A 92 -0.11 10.34 -6.51
N MET A 93 0.82 10.69 -7.41
CA MET A 93 1.61 11.93 -7.31
C MET A 93 0.75 13.19 -7.45
N ALA A 94 -0.36 13.12 -8.18
CA ALA A 94 -1.35 14.19 -8.26
C ALA A 94 -2.20 14.36 -6.98
N SER A 95 -2.18 13.38 -6.07
CA SER A 95 -2.93 13.40 -4.82
C SER A 95 -2.03 13.76 -3.65
N SER A 96 -2.38 14.80 -2.88
CA SER A 96 -1.57 15.24 -1.74
C SER A 96 -1.38 14.14 -0.70
N SER A 97 -2.43 13.40 -0.36
CA SER A 97 -2.38 12.33 0.65
C SER A 97 -1.52 11.15 0.19
N HIS A 98 -1.76 10.63 -1.01
CA HIS A 98 -0.96 9.50 -1.54
C HIS A 98 0.50 9.91 -1.73
N ARG A 99 0.77 11.09 -2.29
CA ARG A 99 2.14 11.59 -2.45
C ARG A 99 2.86 11.74 -1.11
N THR A 100 2.19 12.26 -0.07
CA THR A 100 2.78 12.39 1.27
C THR A 100 3.18 11.03 1.84
N HIS A 101 2.31 10.02 1.71
CA HIS A 101 2.59 8.66 2.14
C HIS A 101 3.74 8.02 1.33
N LEU A 102 3.62 7.99 0.00
CA LEU A 102 4.53 7.25 -0.88
C LEU A 102 5.91 7.89 -1.02
N LEU A 103 6.05 9.19 -0.80
CA LEU A 103 7.35 9.87 -0.80
C LEU A 103 7.90 10.11 0.62
N GLY A 104 7.18 9.70 1.67
CA GLY A 104 7.62 9.89 3.06
C GLY A 104 7.75 11.36 3.44
N LEU A 105 6.83 12.24 3.00
CA LEU A 105 7.01 13.70 3.10
C LEU A 105 6.83 14.26 4.51
N ASP A 106 6.20 13.51 5.42
CA ASP A 106 6.13 13.85 6.84
C ASP A 106 6.93 12.86 7.69
N SER A 107 7.20 13.24 8.93
CA SER A 107 8.03 12.45 9.84
C SER A 107 7.45 11.08 10.17
N PHE A 108 6.13 10.90 10.07
CA PHE A 108 5.50 9.62 10.33
C PHE A 108 5.80 8.62 9.20
N PHE A 109 5.61 9.04 7.94
CA PHE A 109 5.89 8.21 6.78
C PHE A 109 7.39 8.09 6.44
N ALA A 110 8.21 9.08 6.80
CA ALA A 110 9.66 9.04 6.61
C ALA A 110 10.34 7.89 7.37
N GLU A 111 9.71 7.37 8.43
CA GLU A 111 10.22 6.21 9.18
C GLU A 111 9.75 4.86 8.61
N GLN A 112 8.85 4.87 7.63
CA GLN A 112 8.32 3.65 7.01
C GLN A 112 9.25 3.15 5.90
N ILE A 113 10.32 2.46 6.28
CA ILE A 113 11.39 2.05 5.34
C ILE A 113 11.22 0.65 4.75
N GLU A 114 10.22 -0.11 5.19
CA GLU A 114 9.84 -1.37 4.57
C GLU A 114 8.60 -1.19 3.71
N TYR A 115 8.52 -1.91 2.60
CA TYR A 115 7.39 -1.80 1.69
C TYR A 115 6.98 -3.14 1.06
N GLY A 116 5.77 -3.16 0.52
CA GLY A 116 5.23 -4.20 -0.33
C GLY A 116 4.35 -3.61 -1.43
N VAL A 117 4.37 -4.24 -2.61
CA VAL A 117 3.56 -3.82 -3.75
C VAL A 117 2.70 -4.97 -4.25
N GLY A 118 1.41 -4.72 -4.41
CA GLY A 118 0.43 -5.64 -4.96
C GLY A 118 -0.19 -5.10 -6.24
N TYR A 119 -0.37 -5.98 -7.22
CA TYR A 119 -1.12 -5.71 -8.44
C TYR A 119 -1.97 -6.92 -8.80
N VAL A 120 -3.23 -6.68 -9.17
CA VAL A 120 -4.14 -7.67 -9.73
C VAL A 120 -4.88 -7.05 -10.90
N TYR A 121 -5.01 -7.83 -11.98
CA TYR A 121 -5.94 -7.57 -13.07
C TYR A 121 -7.01 -8.65 -13.08
N ASP A 122 -8.27 -8.24 -13.07
CA ASP A 122 -9.45 -9.08 -13.19
C ASP A 122 -10.42 -8.41 -14.15
N ALA A 123 -10.58 -8.98 -15.34
CA ALA A 123 -11.43 -8.41 -16.40
C ALA A 123 -12.92 -8.35 -16.03
N ASP A 124 -13.35 -9.19 -15.09
CA ASP A 124 -14.75 -9.29 -14.66
C ASP A 124 -15.04 -8.35 -13.48
N SER A 125 -14.00 -7.82 -12.83
CA SER A 125 -14.13 -6.86 -11.73
C SER A 125 -14.53 -5.45 -12.21
N PRO A 126 -15.17 -4.62 -11.36
CA PRO A 126 -15.65 -3.29 -11.74
C PRO A 126 -14.58 -2.32 -12.27
N TYR A 127 -13.33 -2.47 -11.84
CA TYR A 127 -12.24 -1.55 -12.19
C TYR A 127 -11.15 -2.18 -13.06
N GLY A 128 -11.18 -3.50 -13.29
CA GLY A 128 -10.16 -4.19 -14.08
C GLY A 128 -8.83 -4.32 -13.34
N HIS A 129 -8.17 -3.20 -13.05
CA HIS A 129 -6.83 -3.13 -12.48
C HIS A 129 -6.87 -2.60 -11.05
N TYR A 130 -6.13 -3.23 -10.14
CA TYR A 130 -6.02 -2.85 -8.74
C TYR A 130 -4.55 -2.83 -8.32
N TRP A 131 -4.13 -1.73 -7.70
CA TRP A 131 -2.77 -1.51 -7.23
C TRP A 131 -2.79 -1.17 -5.74
N VAL A 132 -1.85 -1.75 -5.01
CA VAL A 132 -1.70 -1.54 -3.57
C VAL A 132 -0.23 -1.32 -3.27
N VAL A 133 0.08 -0.27 -2.53
CA VAL A 133 1.39 -0.09 -1.89
C VAL A 133 1.17 -0.04 -0.38
N ILE A 134 1.92 -0.88 0.32
CA ILE A 134 2.00 -0.85 1.78
C ILE A 134 3.40 -0.38 2.17
N THR A 135 3.52 0.63 3.03
CA THR A 135 4.80 0.96 3.69
C THR A 135 4.67 0.94 5.20
N ALA A 136 5.67 0.41 5.89
CA ALA A 136 5.63 0.29 7.34
C ALA A 136 7.00 0.59 7.94
N LYS A 137 6.99 1.09 9.18
CA LYS A 137 8.18 1.12 10.02
C LYS A 137 8.42 -0.32 10.51
N PRO A 138 9.63 -0.86 10.43
CA PRO A 138 9.95 -2.14 11.04
C PRO A 138 9.58 -2.13 12.52
N GLY A 139 8.95 -3.21 12.99
CA GLY A 139 8.74 -3.44 14.42
C GLY A 139 10.07 -3.58 15.19
N PRO A 140 10.06 -3.32 16.50
CA PRO A 140 11.21 -3.56 17.37
C PRO A 140 11.58 -5.05 17.49
#